data_AF-A0A1G4JDR1-F1
#
_entry.id   AF-A0A1G4JDR1-F1
#
_cell.length_a   1.000
_cell.length_b   1.000
_cell.length_c   1.000
_cell.angle_alpha   90.00
_cell.angle_beta   90.00
_cell.angle_gamma   90.00
#
_symmetry.space_group_name_H-M   'P 1'
#
loop_
_entity.id
_entity.type
_entity.pdbx_description
1 polymer ?
#
loop_
_entity_poly.entity_id
_entity_poly.type
_entity_poly.pdbx_seq_one_letter_code
_entity_poly.pdbx_strand_id
1 'polypeptide(L)'
;MSFNGIGLKSAKGSSTSGHIQRSLASNDDRKHDKNYLSRVKKSQERLKDAKARHHKKDDTILKHVSRREVELRVSEYRDKLEEDAAMDDATIEAKCEKYRQMVLKSWEQEQEDEKLRNAYISRSKRTSEDTRDAEK
;
A
#
# COMPACT_ATOMS: atom_id res chain seq x y z
N MET A 1 44.66 -36.54 18.24
CA MET A 1 44.16 -35.23 17.77
C MET A 1 43.01 -35.48 16.82
N SER A 2 41.97 -34.65 16.83
CA SER A 2 40.86 -34.72 15.87
C SER A 2 41.31 -34.23 14.48
N PHE A 3 40.68 -34.72 13.42
CA PHE A 3 41.03 -34.38 12.04
C PHE A 3 40.32 -33.09 11.62
N ASN A 4 41.07 -32.09 11.13
CA ASN A 4 40.56 -30.76 10.75
C ASN A 4 39.71 -30.07 11.82
N GLY A 5 39.98 -30.34 13.11
CA GLY A 5 39.20 -29.81 14.23
C GLY A 5 37.81 -30.43 14.41
N ILE A 6 37.47 -31.49 13.65
CA ILE A 6 36.15 -32.14 13.66
C ILE A 6 36.30 -33.58 14.19
N GLY A 7 35.31 -34.02 14.99
CA GLY A 7 35.23 -35.39 15.53
C GLY A 7 35.87 -35.59 16.91
N LEU A 8 36.12 -36.84 17.27
CA LEU A 8 36.54 -37.22 18.62
C LEU A 8 38.03 -36.93 18.87
N LYS A 9 38.36 -36.58 20.12
CA LYS A 9 39.76 -36.40 20.58
C LYS A 9 40.54 -37.72 20.57
N SER A 10 39.87 -38.81 20.94
CA SER A 10 40.33 -40.21 20.92
C SER A 10 39.12 -41.14 20.87
N ALA A 11 39.27 -42.34 20.29
CA ALA A 11 38.24 -43.38 20.34
C ALA A 11 38.13 -44.03 21.74
N LYS A 12 39.18 -43.90 22.58
CA LYS A 12 39.19 -44.40 23.96
C LYS A 12 38.11 -43.70 24.79
N GLY A 13 37.25 -44.49 25.43
CA GLY A 13 36.13 -43.98 26.23
C GLY A 13 34.90 -43.59 25.43
N SER A 14 34.93 -43.70 24.09
CA SER A 14 33.74 -43.49 23.24
C SER A 14 32.94 -44.77 23.00
N SER A 15 33.47 -45.94 23.37
CA SER A 15 32.86 -47.26 23.13
C SER A 15 32.47 -47.55 21.66
N THR A 16 33.07 -46.83 20.71
CA THR A 16 32.89 -47.01 19.25
C THR A 16 34.24 -46.97 18.54
N SER A 17 34.25 -47.23 17.22
CA SER A 17 35.47 -47.18 16.40
C SER A 17 36.05 -45.76 16.22
N GLY A 18 35.30 -44.72 16.55
CA GLY A 18 35.70 -43.33 16.30
C GLY A 18 35.75 -42.96 14.81
N HIS A 19 35.09 -43.74 13.95
CA HIS A 19 34.99 -43.46 12.51
C HIS A 19 34.17 -42.21 12.25
N ILE A 20 34.75 -41.25 11.51
CA ILE A 20 34.12 -39.97 11.18
C ILE A 20 33.95 -39.92 9.66
N GLN A 21 32.71 -39.71 9.20
CA GLN A 21 32.40 -39.52 7.79
C GLN A 21 32.00 -38.07 7.52
N ARG A 22 32.43 -37.52 6.38
CA ARG A 22 31.87 -36.26 5.87
C ARG A 22 30.43 -36.52 5.45
N SER A 23 29.51 -35.68 5.92
CA SER A 23 28.12 -35.73 5.47
C SER A 23 28.00 -35.37 3.99
N LEU A 24 27.29 -36.20 3.22
CA LEU A 24 26.90 -35.94 1.83
C LEU A 24 25.88 -34.80 1.68
N ALA A 25 25.31 -34.31 2.79
CA ALA A 25 24.53 -33.07 2.76
C ALA A 25 25.45 -31.84 2.72
N SER A 26 26.67 -31.95 3.26
CA SER A 26 27.71 -30.93 3.24
C SER A 26 28.50 -31.00 1.92
N ASN A 27 27.80 -30.73 0.82
CA ASN A 27 28.41 -30.59 -0.50
C ASN A 27 28.62 -29.10 -0.78
N ASP A 28 29.86 -28.68 -1.04
CA ASP A 28 30.19 -27.30 -1.43
C ASP A 28 29.47 -26.88 -2.74
N ASP A 29 29.11 -27.87 -3.57
CA ASP A 29 28.37 -27.66 -4.82
C ASP A 29 26.87 -27.41 -4.64
N ARG A 30 26.30 -27.73 -3.47
CA ARG A 30 24.92 -27.36 -3.16
C ARG A 30 24.91 -25.89 -2.75
N LYS A 31 24.85 -25.06 -3.79
CA LYS A 31 24.44 -23.66 -3.79
C LYS A 31 23.04 -23.52 -3.16
N HIS A 32 22.93 -23.73 -1.86
CA HIS A 32 21.73 -23.45 -1.09
C HIS A 32 21.32 -21.99 -1.26
N ASP A 33 22.30 -21.12 -1.53
CA ASP A 33 22.12 -19.74 -1.95
C ASP A 33 21.31 -19.58 -3.23
N LYS A 34 21.52 -20.37 -4.29
CA LYS A 34 20.80 -20.11 -5.56
C LYS A 34 19.29 -20.36 -5.42
N ASN A 35 18.90 -21.43 -4.74
CA ASN A 35 17.49 -21.77 -4.52
C ASN A 35 16.85 -20.88 -3.45
N TYR A 36 17.59 -20.51 -2.40
CA TYR A 36 17.10 -19.58 -1.38
C TYR A 36 16.98 -18.15 -1.94
N LEU A 37 18.04 -17.63 -2.56
CA LEU A 37 18.06 -16.29 -3.15
C LEU A 37 17.04 -16.14 -4.28
N SER A 38 16.81 -17.17 -5.11
CA SER A 38 15.75 -17.11 -6.12
C SER A 38 14.35 -17.06 -5.50
N ARG A 39 14.10 -17.80 -4.40
CA ARG A 39 12.84 -17.70 -3.65
C ARG A 39 12.66 -16.32 -3.01
N VAL A 40 13.72 -15.76 -2.43
CA VAL A 40 13.69 -14.41 -1.84
C VAL A 40 13.43 -13.35 -2.92
N LYS A 41 14.13 -13.41 -4.07
CA LYS A 41 13.88 -12.51 -5.20
C LYS A 41 12.45 -12.61 -5.72
N LYS A 42 11.94 -13.82 -5.93
CA LYS A 42 10.55 -14.04 -6.38
C LYS A 42 9.52 -13.54 -5.37
N SER A 43 9.81 -13.60 -4.07
CA SER A 43 8.95 -13.02 -3.03
C SER A 43 8.93 -11.49 -3.13
N GLN A 44 10.11 -10.87 -3.26
CA GLN A 44 10.24 -9.42 -3.39
C GLN A 44 9.59 -8.88 -4.68
N GLU A 45 9.71 -9.58 -5.80
CA GLU A 45 9.02 -9.23 -7.05
C GLU A 45 7.49 -9.25 -6.88
N ARG A 46 6.93 -10.30 -6.27
CA ARG A 46 5.48 -10.36 -6.00
C ARG A 46 5.00 -9.22 -5.10
N LEU A 47 5.79 -8.83 -4.10
CA LEU A 47 5.48 -7.69 -3.23
C LEU A 47 5.50 -6.37 -4.02
N LYS A 48 6.46 -6.18 -4.93
CA LYS A 48 6.50 -5.02 -5.82
C LYS A 48 5.28 -4.96 -6.75
N ASP A 49 4.93 -6.09 -7.37
CA ASP A 49 3.77 -6.18 -8.27
C ASP A 49 2.44 -5.95 -7.54
N ALA A 50 2.29 -6.52 -6.34
CA ALA A 50 1.12 -6.30 -5.51
C ALA A 50 0.99 -4.81 -5.14
N LYS A 51 2.08 -4.18 -4.73
CA LYS A 51 2.09 -2.74 -4.40
C LYS A 51 1.73 -1.88 -5.61
N ALA A 52 2.26 -2.20 -6.79
CA ALA A 52 1.92 -1.50 -8.03
C ALA A 52 0.43 -1.62 -8.41
N ARG A 53 -0.19 -2.79 -8.19
CA ARG A 53 -1.62 -3.02 -8.47
C ARG A 53 -2.55 -2.34 -7.46
N HIS A 54 -2.15 -2.19 -6.20
CA HIS A 54 -2.96 -1.55 -5.16
C HIS A 54 -3.10 -0.02 -5.30
N HIS A 55 -2.35 0.63 -6.21
CA HIS A 55 -2.33 2.10 -6.30
C HIS A 55 -3.36 2.73 -7.24
N LYS A 56 -4.06 1.94 -8.08
CA LYS A 56 -5.17 2.50 -8.88
C LYS A 56 -6.43 2.46 -8.02
N LYS A 57 -6.69 3.54 -7.29
CA LYS A 57 -8.00 3.76 -6.65
C LYS A 57 -9.06 3.70 -7.76
N ASP A 58 -10.15 2.99 -7.50
CA ASP A 58 -11.25 2.89 -8.45
C ASP A 58 -11.98 4.24 -8.53
N ASP A 59 -12.02 4.84 -9.71
CA ASP A 59 -12.65 6.13 -9.97
C ASP A 59 -14.15 6.11 -9.61
N THR A 60 -14.82 4.96 -9.70
CA THR A 60 -16.22 4.82 -9.30
C THR A 60 -16.38 5.00 -7.80
N ILE A 61 -15.52 4.34 -7.00
CA ILE A 61 -15.52 4.44 -5.54
C ILE A 61 -15.22 5.88 -5.11
N LEU A 62 -14.23 6.53 -5.75
CA LEU A 62 -13.90 7.92 -5.46
C LEU A 62 -15.09 8.85 -5.67
N LYS A 63 -15.78 8.73 -6.82
CA LYS A 63 -16.99 9.51 -7.12
C LYS A 63 -18.11 9.25 -6.10
N HIS A 64 -18.30 8.01 -5.66
CA HIS A 64 -19.30 7.67 -4.65
C HIS A 64 -18.98 8.27 -3.29
N VAL A 65 -17.70 8.24 -2.87
CA VAL A 65 -17.27 8.85 -1.60
C VAL A 65 -17.51 10.35 -1.62
N SER A 66 -17.16 11.05 -2.71
CA SER A 66 -17.41 12.50 -2.84
C SER A 66 -18.91 12.83 -2.81
N ARG A 67 -19.76 12.07 -3.52
CA ARG A 67 -21.22 12.26 -3.46
C ARG A 67 -21.79 12.00 -2.06
N ARG A 68 -21.29 10.97 -1.38
CA ARG A 68 -21.71 10.65 -0.01
C ARG A 68 -21.35 11.76 0.96
N GLU A 69 -20.19 12.41 0.79
CA GLU A 69 -19.79 13.52 1.64
C GLU A 69 -20.76 14.71 1.51
N VAL A 70 -21.22 15.02 0.30
CA VAL A 70 -22.25 16.06 0.08
C VAL A 70 -23.55 15.70 0.79
N GLU A 71 -24.07 14.50 0.58
CA GLU A 71 -25.33 14.07 1.22
C GLU A 71 -25.22 13.98 2.75
N LEU A 72 -24.05 13.60 3.27
CA LEU A 72 -23.79 13.57 4.71
C LEU A 72 -23.85 14.97 5.32
N ARG A 73 -23.22 15.96 4.67
CA ARG A 73 -23.32 17.37 5.10
C ARG A 73 -24.76 17.89 5.06
N VAL A 74 -25.53 17.52 4.03
CA VAL A 74 -26.96 17.88 3.91
C VAL A 74 -27.78 17.22 5.02
N SER A 75 -27.52 15.95 5.34
CA SER A 75 -28.17 15.24 6.44
C SER A 75 -27.89 15.91 7.79
N GLU A 76 -26.63 16.22 8.09
CA GLU A 76 -26.27 16.93 9.32
C GLU A 76 -26.91 18.32 9.40
N TYR A 77 -27.06 19.01 8.25
CA TYR A 77 -27.73 20.30 8.20
C TYR A 77 -29.23 20.17 8.44
N ARG A 78 -29.86 19.12 7.90
CA ARG A 78 -31.26 18.80 8.14
C ARG A 78 -31.51 18.52 9.62
N ASP A 79 -30.70 17.67 10.25
CA ASP A 79 -30.82 17.34 11.67
C ASP A 79 -30.81 18.62 12.55
N LYS A 80 -29.91 19.57 12.23
CA LYS A 80 -29.84 20.87 12.93
C LYS A 80 -31.10 21.73 12.74
N LEU A 81 -31.73 21.68 11.57
CA LEU A 81 -32.96 22.42 11.30
C LEU A 81 -34.17 21.78 11.98
N GLU A 82 -34.16 20.45 12.14
CA GLU A 82 -35.22 19.71 12.84
C GLU A 82 -35.16 19.89 14.37
N GLU A 83 -33.97 20.11 14.95
CA GLU A 83 -33.81 20.47 16.37
C GLU A 83 -34.46 21.84 16.70
N ASP A 84 -34.44 22.78 15.75
CA ASP A 84 -35.13 24.06 15.84
C ASP A 84 -36.63 23.86 15.55
N ALA A 85 -37.39 23.43 16.56
CA ALA A 85 -38.81 23.03 16.51
C ALA A 85 -39.84 24.05 15.95
N ALA A 86 -39.39 25.18 15.38
CA ALA A 86 -40.21 26.24 14.80
C ALA A 86 -40.34 26.17 13.27
N MET A 87 -39.69 25.21 12.59
CA MET A 87 -39.70 25.13 11.12
C MET A 87 -40.65 24.04 10.60
N ASP A 88 -41.37 24.38 9.53
CA ASP A 88 -42.20 23.42 8.79
C ASP A 88 -41.35 22.59 7.82
N ASP A 89 -41.74 21.33 7.57
CA ASP A 89 -41.00 20.36 6.76
C ASP A 89 -40.69 20.91 5.35
N ALA A 90 -41.64 21.63 4.74
CA ALA A 90 -41.44 22.25 3.43
C ALA A 90 -40.33 23.31 3.44
N THR A 91 -40.18 24.04 4.54
CA THR A 91 -39.13 25.05 4.69
C THR A 91 -37.76 24.42 4.95
N ILE A 92 -37.72 23.30 5.68
CA ILE A 92 -36.52 22.51 5.93
C ILE A 92 -36.01 21.93 4.61
N GLU A 93 -36.86 21.31 3.81
CA GLU A 93 -36.48 20.74 2.50
C GLU A 93 -35.95 21.82 1.55
N ALA A 94 -36.60 22.99 1.48
CA ALA A 94 -36.14 24.10 0.65
C ALA A 94 -34.76 24.64 1.08
N LYS A 95 -34.47 24.66 2.40
CA LYS A 95 -33.16 25.04 2.93
C LYS A 95 -32.11 23.95 2.63
N CYS A 96 -32.46 22.68 2.78
CA CYS A 96 -31.58 21.55 2.48
C CYS A 96 -31.20 21.50 1.00
N GLU A 97 -32.15 21.77 0.09
CA GLU A 97 -31.87 21.83 -1.35
C GLU A 97 -30.94 23.02 -1.71
N LYS A 98 -31.18 24.19 -1.12
CA LYS A 98 -30.26 25.34 -1.27
C LYS A 98 -28.86 25.01 -0.75
N TYR A 99 -28.78 24.34 0.40
CA TYR A 99 -27.52 23.92 0.99
C TYR A 99 -26.80 22.87 0.12
N ARG A 100 -27.53 21.89 -0.42
CA ARG A 100 -27.01 20.89 -1.38
C ARG A 100 -26.38 21.57 -2.59
N GLN A 101 -27.07 22.54 -3.20
CA GLN A 101 -26.53 23.29 -4.34
C GLN A 101 -25.29 24.12 -3.98
N MET A 102 -25.27 24.71 -2.79
CA MET A 102 -24.10 25.46 -2.31
C MET A 102 -22.88 24.56 -2.13
N VAL A 103 -23.04 23.40 -1.49
CA VAL A 103 -21.95 22.44 -1.24
C VAL A 103 -21.44 21.84 -2.55
N LEU A 104 -22.32 21.55 -3.51
CA LEU A 104 -21.92 21.08 -4.83
C LEU A 104 -21.08 22.11 -5.59
N LYS A 105 -21.47 23.39 -5.55
CA LYS A 105 -20.71 24.47 -6.18
C LYS A 105 -19.33 24.67 -5.55
N SER A 106 -19.24 24.65 -4.22
CA SER A 106 -17.94 24.75 -3.54
C SER A 106 -17.04 23.56 -3.89
N TRP A 107 -17.62 22.36 -3.97
CA TRP A 107 -16.87 21.17 -4.34
C TRP A 107 -16.37 21.22 -5.79
N GLU A 108 -17.21 21.69 -6.73
CA GLU A 108 -16.80 21.88 -8.12
C GLU A 108 -15.66 22.90 -8.25
N GLN A 109 -15.72 24.01 -7.51
CA GLN A 109 -14.64 24.99 -7.45
C GLN A 109 -13.34 24.40 -6.92
N GLU A 110 -13.39 23.65 -5.82
CA GLU A 110 -12.21 22.95 -5.27
C GLU A 110 -11.60 21.97 -6.28
N GLN A 111 -12.43 21.25 -7.03
CA GLN A 111 -11.97 20.33 -8.08
C GLN A 111 -11.30 21.06 -9.24
N GLU A 112 -11.85 22.20 -9.68
CA GLU A 112 -11.22 23.02 -10.73
C GLU A 112 -9.90 23.63 -10.25
N ASP A 113 -9.84 24.15 -9.02
CA ASP A 113 -8.61 24.66 -8.42
C ASP A 113 -7.55 23.57 -8.27
N GLU A 114 -7.94 22.35 -7.88
CA GLU A 114 -7.04 21.20 -7.81
C GLU A 114 -6.51 20.81 -9.20
N LYS A 115 -7.37 20.78 -10.22
CA LYS A 115 -6.96 20.55 -11.62
C LYS A 115 -5.97 21.62 -12.07
N LEU A 116 -6.22 22.90 -11.81
CA LEU A 116 -5.34 24.00 -12.16
C LEU A 116 -3.99 23.89 -11.46
N ARG A 117 -4.00 23.56 -10.16
CA ARG A 117 -2.77 23.34 -9.37
C ARG A 117 -1.95 22.17 -9.90
N ASN A 118 -2.60 21.10 -10.34
CA ASN A 118 -1.95 19.91 -10.87
C ASN A 118 -1.59 20.01 -12.35
N ALA A 119 -2.19 20.93 -13.11
CA ALA A 119 -1.93 21.13 -14.54
C ALA A 119 -0.50 21.62 -14.81
N TYR A 120 0.07 22.43 -13.92
CA TYR A 120 1.45 22.89 -14.05
C TYR A 120 2.42 22.03 -13.24
N ILE A 121 3.21 21.21 -13.93
CA ILE A 121 4.34 20.47 -13.38
C ILE A 121 5.63 21.18 -13.82
N SER A 122 6.46 21.59 -12.87
CA SER A 122 7.73 22.25 -13.17
C SER A 122 8.65 21.37 -14.02
N ARG A 123 9.47 22.00 -14.87
CA ARG A 123 10.43 21.30 -15.73
C ARG A 123 11.36 20.37 -14.94
N SER A 124 11.84 20.82 -13.77
CA SER A 124 12.69 20.03 -12.88
C SER A 124 12.00 18.76 -12.35
N LYS A 125 10.69 18.84 -12.08
CA LYS A 125 9.91 17.70 -11.61
C LYS A 125 9.66 16.69 -12.72
N ARG A 126 9.33 17.15 -13.94
CA ARG A 126 9.21 16.30 -15.14
C ARG A 126 10.49 15.52 -15.43
N THR A 127 11.64 16.21 -15.45
CA THR A 127 12.94 15.56 -15.71
C THR A 127 13.28 14.50 -14.67
N SER A 128 12.87 14.69 -13.41
CA SER A 128 13.12 13.71 -12.33
C SER A 128 12.23 12.47 -12.39
N GLU A 129 11.05 12.59 -13.01
CA GLU A 129 10.13 11.46 -13.24
C GLU A 129 10.62 10.62 -14.42
N ASP A 130 11.01 11.25 -15.54
CA ASP A 130 11.61 10.57 -16.70
C ASP A 130 12.87 9.77 -16.32
N THR A 131 13.75 10.32 -15.47
CA THR A 131 14.95 9.61 -15.02
C THR A 131 14.62 8.39 -14.15
N ARG A 132 13.55 8.45 -13.35
CA ARG A 132 13.12 7.33 -12.48
C ARG A 132 12.47 6.19 -13.28
N ASP A 133 11.82 6.51 -14.39
CA ASP A 133 11.23 5.51 -15.27
C ASP A 133 12.26 4.90 -16.23
N ALA A 134 13.33 5.63 -16.57
CA ALA A 134 14.46 5.10 -17.35
C ALA A 134 15.40 4.15 -16.56
N GLU A 135 15.43 4.27 -15.23
CA GLU A 135 16.24 3.41 -14.34
C GLU A 135 15.54 2.11 -13.90
N LYS A 136 14.29 1.88 -14.32
CA LYS A 136 13.52 0.65 -14.05
C LYS A 136 13.61 -0.35 -15.19
#